data_AF-A0A2W6Z907-F1
#
_entry.id   AF-A0A2W6Z907-F1
#
_cell.length_a   1.000
_cell.length_b   1.000
_cell.length_c   1.000
_cell.angle_alpha   90.00
_cell.angle_beta   90.00
_cell.angle_gamma   90.00
#
_symmetry.space_group_name_H-M   'P 1'
#
loop_
_entity.id
_entity.type
_entity.pdbx_description
1 polymer ?
#
loop_
_entity_poly.entity_id
_entity_poly.type
_entity_poly.pdbx_seq_one_letter_code
_entity_poly.pdbx_strand_id
1 'polypeptide(L)' 'MSLIKAGIKNVLVEKEHPWIRGIYPDLQVDLGHKIICIEFNYTMQDEPYVIANYVLKKLDSYMAQIEKL' A
#
# COMPACT_ATOMS: atom_id res chain seq x y z
N MET A 1 1.42 -14.58 -18.51
CA MET A 1 0.35 -13.57 -18.62
C MET A 1 1.01 -12.19 -18.46
N SER A 2 0.94 -11.29 -19.46
CA SER A 2 1.67 -10.02 -19.36
C SER A 2 0.90 -9.01 -18.49
N LEU A 3 1.62 -8.21 -17.70
CA LEU A 3 1.03 -7.19 -16.81
C LEU A 3 0.20 -6.15 -17.57
N ILE A 4 0.58 -5.88 -18.82
CA ILE A 4 -0.14 -4.99 -19.74
C ILE A 4 -1.55 -5.54 -20.05
N LYS A 5 -1.71 -6.87 -20.22
CA LYS A 5 -3.03 -7.48 -20.44
C LYS A 5 -3.93 -7.38 -19.20
N ALA A 6 -3.37 -7.19 -18.02
CA ALA A 6 -4.11 -6.93 -16.78
C ALA A 6 -4.46 -5.44 -16.58
N GLY A 7 -4.14 -4.57 -17.56
CA GLY A 7 -4.40 -3.14 -17.48
C GLY A 7 -3.41 -2.36 -16.61
N ILE A 8 -2.30 -2.98 -16.19
CA ILE A 8 -1.25 -2.32 -15.41
C ILE A 8 -0.47 -1.39 -16.33
N LYS A 9 -0.54 -0.09 -16.05
CA LYS A 9 0.21 0.95 -16.75
C LYS A 9 1.60 1.11 -16.16
N ASN A 10 1.69 1.10 -14.84
CA ASN A 10 2.96 1.28 -14.14
C ASN A 10 2.98 0.55 -12.79
N VAL A 11 4.18 0.20 -12.33
CA VAL A 11 4.45 -0.29 -10.98
C VAL A 11 5.61 0.51 -10.44
N LEU A 12 5.38 1.23 -9.34
CA LEU A 12 6.40 2.00 -8.65
C LEU A 12 6.72 1.34 -7.32
N VAL A 13 8.00 1.38 -6.93
CA VAL A 13 8.50 0.80 -5.68
C VAL A 13 8.89 1.94 -4.75
N GLU A 14 8.41 1.90 -3.51
CA GLU A 14 8.76 2.87 -2.45
C GLU A 14 8.64 4.34 -2.88
N LYS A 15 7.62 4.66 -3.69
CA LYS A 15 7.33 6.03 -4.15
C LYS A 15 6.22 6.65 -3.32
N GLU A 16 6.32 7.96 -3.12
CA GLU A 16 5.28 8.72 -2.44
C GLU A 16 3.96 8.60 -3.19
N HIS A 17 2.88 8.35 -2.45
CA HIS A 17 1.54 8.27 -3.01
C HIS A 17 1.14 9.64 -3.59
N PRO A 18 0.61 9.71 -4.83
CA PRO A 18 0.42 11.00 -5.52
C PRO A 18 -0.55 11.95 -4.84
N TRP A 19 -1.45 11.42 -4.01
CA TRP A 19 -2.53 12.18 -3.39
C TRP A 19 -2.49 12.14 -1.86
N ILE A 20 -1.67 11.27 -1.26
CA ILE A 20 -1.65 11.08 0.19
C ILE A 20 -0.24 11.41 0.66
N ARG A 21 -0.06 12.64 1.14
CA ARG A 21 1.26 13.16 1.50
C ARG A 21 1.87 12.35 2.64
N GLY A 22 3.16 12.03 2.51
CA GLY A 22 3.90 11.30 3.54
C GLY A 22 3.64 9.78 3.55
N ILE A 23 2.82 9.26 2.64
CA ILE A 23 2.59 7.82 2.48
C ILE A 23 3.44 7.27 1.34
N TYR A 24 4.17 6.20 1.61
CA TYR A 24 5.10 5.56 0.70
C TYR A 24 4.80 4.05 0.68
N PRO A 25 3.90 3.57 -0.19
CA PRO A 25 3.66 2.15 -0.35
C PRO A 25 4.90 1.39 -0.81
N ASP A 26 5.05 0.15 -0.36
CA ASP A 26 6.11 -0.74 -0.84
C ASP A 26 5.96 -0.96 -2.36
N LEU A 27 4.73 -1.20 -2.82
CA LEU A 27 4.38 -1.18 -4.23
C LEU A 27 3.15 -0.33 -4.50
N GLN A 28 3.25 0.52 -5.51
CA GLN A 28 2.15 1.27 -6.09
C GLN A 28 1.86 0.77 -7.50
N VAL A 29 0.69 0.18 -7.70
CA VAL A 29 0.24 -0.31 -9.01
C VAL A 29 -0.76 0.68 -9.61
N ASP A 30 -0.39 1.29 -10.74
CA ASP A 30 -1.24 2.22 -11.48
C ASP A 30 -1.97 1.50 -12.61
N LEU A 31 -3.31 1.55 -12.56
CA LEU A 31 -4.21 1.02 -13.59
C LEU A 31 -4.80 2.13 -14.48
N GLY A 32 -4.31 3.37 -14.34
CA GLY A 32 -4.71 4.58 -15.06
C GLY A 32 -5.96 5.28 -14.56
N HIS A 33 -6.84 4.58 -13.85
CA HIS A 33 -8.08 5.12 -13.26
C HIS A 33 -8.14 4.93 -11.75
N LYS A 34 -7.24 4.11 -11.20
CA LYS A 34 -7.08 3.89 -9.77
C LYS A 34 -5.65 3.45 -9.48
N ILE A 35 -5.25 3.69 -8.24
CA ILE A 35 -3.97 3.28 -7.69
C ILE A 35 -4.25 2.19 -6.65
N ILE A 36 -3.48 1.11 -6.70
CA ILE A 36 -3.50 0.05 -5.69
C ILE A 36 -2.18 0.12 -4.92
N CYS A 37 -2.25 0.32 -3.61
CA CYS A 37 -1.11 0.25 -2.72
C CYS A 37 -1.01 -1.17 -2.15
N ILE A 38 0.18 -1.77 -2.20
CA ILE A 38 0.47 -3.08 -1.61
C ILE A 38 1.55 -2.88 -0.55
N GLU A 39 1.26 -3.41 0.64
CA GLU A 39 2.12 -3.32 1.82
C GLU A 39 2.57 -4.72 2.23
N PHE A 40 3.86 -4.90 2.41
CA PHE A 40 4.46 -6.12 2.93
C PHE A 40 4.89 -5.89 4.37
N ASN A 41 4.54 -6.85 5.23
CA ASN A 41 5.07 -6.91 6.58
C ASN A 41 5.50 -8.34 6.86
N TYR A 42 6.55 -8.50 7.65
CA TYR A 42 7.00 -9.79 8.14
C TYR A 42 7.28 -9.68 9.64
N THR A 43 7.18 -10.81 10.33
CA THR A 43 7.48 -10.90 11.75
C THR A 43 8.03 -12.28 12.06
N MET A 44 8.92 -12.36 13.05
CA MET A 44 9.41 -13.62 13.63
C MET A 44 8.60 -14.04 14.86
N GLN A 45 7.71 -13.16 15.35
CA GLN A 45 6.77 -13.42 16.43
C GLN A 45 5.58 -14.21 15.87
N ASP A 46 5.22 -15.30 16.53
CA ASP A 46 4.15 -16.22 16.09
C ASP A 46 2.80 -15.89 16.71
N GLU A 47 2.73 -14.91 17.62
CA GLU A 47 1.50 -14.53 18.27
C GLU A 47 0.54 -13.82 17.29
N PRO A 48 -0.71 -14.31 17.12
CA PRO A 48 -1.64 -13.78 16.12
C PRO A 48 -1.93 -12.28 16.26
N TYR A 49 -1.93 -11.77 17.49
CA TYR A 49 -2.19 -10.35 17.75
C TYR A 49 -1.11 -9.44 17.16
N VAL A 50 0.13 -9.94 17.01
CA VAL A 50 1.24 -9.18 16.43
C VAL A 50 0.97 -8.91 14.96
N ILE A 51 0.57 -9.95 14.21
CA ILE A 51 0.21 -9.84 12.79
C ILE A 51 -0.98 -8.88 12.61
N ALA A 52 -2.02 -9.04 13.42
CA ALA A 52 -3.18 -8.15 13.38
C ALA A 52 -2.81 -6.69 13.64
N ASN A 53 -1.93 -6.43 14.61
CA ASN A 53 -1.48 -5.09 14.95
C ASN A 53 -0.73 -4.41 13.79
N TYR A 54 0.10 -5.15 13.04
CA TYR A 54 0.79 -4.60 11.86
C TYR A 54 -0.19 -4.10 10.79
N VAL A 55 -1.19 -4.94 10.47
CA VAL A 55 -2.22 -4.58 9.49
C VAL A 55 -3.00 -3.35 9.95
N LEU A 56 -3.41 -3.32 11.21
CA LEU A 56 -4.18 -2.20 11.78
C LEU A 56 -3.39 -0.90 11.78
N LYS A 57 -2.11 -0.91 12.17
CA LYS A 57 -1.26 0.29 12.16
C LYS A 57 -1.08 0.88 10.77
N LYS A 58 -0.93 0.03 9.75
CA LYS A 58 -0.81 0.47 8.36
C LYS A 58 -2.12 1.09 7.88
N LEU A 59 -3.26 0.45 8.15
CA LEU A 59 -4.58 1.00 7.82
C LEU A 59 -4.82 2.34 8.52
N ASP A 60 -4.52 2.44 9.81
CA ASP A 60 -4.64 3.67 10.61
C ASP A 60 -3.81 4.82 10.01
N SER A 61 -2.55 4.53 9.65
CA SER A 61 -1.65 5.52 9.02
C SER A 61 -2.22 6.07 7.71
N TYR A 62 -2.78 5.21 6.86
CA TYR A 62 -3.42 5.61 5.62
C TYR A 62 -4.70 6.42 5.87
N MET A 63 -5.57 5.95 6.76
CA MET A 63 -6.83 6.61 7.10
C MET A 63 -6.62 8.00 7.67
N ALA A 64 -5.69 8.17 8.61
CA ALA A 64 -5.39 9.46 9.23
C ALA A 64 -4.88 10.50 8.24
N GLN A 65 -4.31 10.09 7.09
CA GLN A 65 -3.92 11.01 6.03
C GLN A 65 -5.05 11.27 5.04
N ILE A 66 -5.86 10.26 4.73
CA ILE A 66 -7.05 10.41 3.88
C ILE A 66 -8.06 11.38 4.52
N GLU A 67 -8.26 11.33 5.83
CA GLU A 67 -9.14 12.26 6.56
C GLU A 67 -8.69 13.72 6.50
N LYS A 68 -7.42 13.96 6.13
CA LYS A 68 -6.84 15.30 5.99
C LYS A 68 -6.84 15.82 4.55
N LEU A 69 -7.31 15.02 3.59
CA LEU A 69 -7.49 15.41 2.18
C LEU A 69 -8.79 16.19 2.00
#